data_AF-A0A5C6M0C5-F1
#
_entry.id   AF-A0A5C6M0C5-F1
#
_cell.length_a   1.000
_cell.length_b   1.000
_cell.length_c   1.000
_cell.angle_alpha   90.00
_cell.angle_beta   90.00
_cell.angle_gamma   90.00
#
_symmetry.space_group_name_H-M   'P 1'
#
loop_
_entity.id
_entity.type
_entity.pdbx_description
1 polymer ?
#
loop_
_entity_poly.entity_id
_entity_poly.type
_entity_poly.pdbx_seq_one_letter_code
_entity_poly.pdbx_strand_id
1 'polypeptide(L)'
;MKRYILCLPLCICMNVFAQTSKSAVDSLEKRYQQCLSEGKSNFNCALQYYTQMDSLLHSVYTELYDNLDPNRRQTLQISQQQWEEKKETYFKDIDVRVEKKRPLTLSGLDDDMIVTDNKAAFLKTRVVELLGKHS
;
A
#
# COMPACT_ATOMS: atom_id res chain seq x y z
N MET A 1 -0.04 12.57 -56.14
CA MET A 1 0.60 12.94 -54.86
C MET A 1 -0.36 12.69 -53.71
N LYS A 2 0.00 11.78 -52.79
CA LYS A 2 -0.15 11.86 -51.32
C LYS A 2 -0.18 10.43 -50.75
N ARG A 3 0.98 10.01 -50.26
CA ARG A 3 1.15 8.87 -49.34
C ARG A 3 0.70 9.36 -47.97
N TYR A 4 -0.37 8.80 -47.43
CA TYR A 4 -0.71 8.99 -46.02
C TYR A 4 -0.14 7.81 -45.24
N ILE A 5 1.06 8.04 -44.68
CA ILE A 5 1.57 7.27 -43.55
C ILE A 5 0.74 7.72 -42.35
N LEU A 6 -0.15 6.87 -41.85
CA LEU A 6 -0.75 7.09 -40.53
C LEU A 6 -0.08 6.15 -39.54
N CYS A 7 0.65 6.78 -38.63
CA CYS A 7 1.48 6.20 -37.60
C CYS A 7 0.70 5.36 -36.58
N LEU A 8 1.45 4.41 -36.01
CA LEU A 8 1.27 3.64 -34.77
C LEU A 8 0.11 4.07 -33.84
N PRO A 9 -0.56 3.05 -33.27
CA PRO A 9 -0.76 3.05 -31.83
C PRO A 9 -0.35 1.69 -31.27
N LEU A 10 0.88 1.58 -30.75
CA LEU A 10 1.29 0.39 -30.00
C LEU A 10 2.10 0.77 -28.75
N CYS A 11 1.58 1.74 -27.98
CA CYS A 11 2.12 2.14 -26.67
C CYS A 11 0.99 2.43 -25.65
N ILE A 12 -0.12 1.69 -25.68
CA ILE A 12 -1.26 1.93 -24.75
C ILE A 12 -1.24 0.96 -23.55
N CYS A 13 -0.41 -0.08 -23.56
CA CYS A 13 -0.53 -1.18 -22.59
C CYS A 13 -0.05 -0.84 -21.17
N MET A 14 0.83 0.14 -20.98
CA MET A 14 1.45 0.38 -19.66
C MET A 14 0.62 1.28 -18.73
N ASN A 15 -0.28 2.13 -19.26
CA ASN A 15 -1.06 3.08 -18.44
C ASN A 15 -2.24 2.43 -17.69
N VAL A 16 -2.70 1.26 -18.13
CA VAL A 16 -3.90 0.60 -17.57
C VAL A 16 -3.65 0.05 -16.16
N PHE A 17 -2.42 -0.40 -15.88
CA PHE A 17 -2.09 -1.03 -14.61
C PHE A 17 -2.00 -0.05 -13.44
N ALA A 18 -1.27 1.06 -13.61
CA ALA A 18 -1.17 2.10 -12.59
C ALA A 18 -2.56 2.66 -12.22
N GLN A 19 -3.44 2.79 -13.21
CA GLN A 19 -4.83 3.21 -13.00
C GLN A 19 -5.65 2.17 -12.22
N THR A 20 -5.48 0.88 -12.53
CA THR A 20 -6.20 -0.23 -11.85
C THR A 20 -5.78 -0.34 -10.38
N SER A 21 -4.50 -0.28 -10.10
CA SER A 21 -3.99 -0.41 -8.72
C SER A 21 -4.25 0.82 -7.86
N LYS A 22 -4.25 2.03 -8.45
CA LYS A 22 -4.72 3.24 -7.75
C LYS A 22 -6.19 3.10 -7.35
N SER A 23 -7.02 2.56 -8.25
CA SER A 23 -8.41 2.26 -7.94
C SER A 23 -8.57 1.19 -6.84
N ALA A 24 -7.61 0.27 -6.70
CA ALA A 24 -7.61 -0.72 -5.62
C ALA A 24 -7.36 -0.08 -4.25
N VAL A 25 -6.44 0.88 -4.15
CA VAL A 25 -6.23 1.67 -2.92
C VAL A 25 -7.50 2.43 -2.57
N ASP A 26 -8.06 3.20 -3.50
CA ASP A 26 -9.27 3.99 -3.26
C ASP A 26 -10.47 3.11 -2.84
N SER A 27 -10.58 1.91 -3.44
CA SER A 27 -11.61 0.91 -3.11
C SER A 27 -11.43 0.36 -1.69
N LEU A 28 -10.20 0.11 -1.25
CA LEU A 28 -9.90 -0.31 0.12
C LEU A 28 -10.27 0.78 1.12
N GLU A 29 -9.90 2.03 0.85
CA GLU A 29 -10.22 3.15 1.73
C GLU A 29 -11.73 3.35 1.86
N LYS A 30 -12.47 3.26 0.75
CA LYS A 30 -13.93 3.36 0.77
C LYS A 30 -14.57 2.25 1.62
N ARG A 31 -14.10 1.00 1.48
CA ARG A 31 -14.57 -0.12 2.31
C ARG A 31 -14.23 0.07 3.78
N TYR A 32 -13.05 0.61 4.08
CA TYR A 32 -12.65 0.90 5.44
C TYR A 32 -13.56 1.95 6.09
N GLN A 33 -13.79 3.07 5.40
CA GLN A 33 -14.70 4.12 5.88
C GLN A 33 -16.14 3.62 6.04
N GLN A 34 -16.62 2.77 5.12
CA GLN A 34 -17.91 2.13 5.27
C GLN A 34 -17.96 1.25 6.52
N CYS A 35 -16.95 0.42 6.76
CA CYS A 35 -16.86 -0.43 7.96
C CYS A 35 -16.91 0.39 9.25
N LEU A 36 -16.16 1.49 9.32
CA LEU A 36 -16.19 2.41 10.47
C LEU A 36 -17.57 3.02 10.68
N SER A 37 -18.26 3.41 9.59
CA SER A 37 -19.60 4.02 9.65
C SER A 37 -20.69 3.07 10.13
N GLU A 38 -20.49 1.75 9.97
CA GLU A 38 -21.42 0.72 10.45
C GLU A 38 -21.34 0.48 11.97
N GLY A 39 -20.30 1.01 12.64
CA GLY A 39 -20.18 1.01 14.10
C GLY A 39 -19.99 -0.37 14.75
N LYS A 40 -19.65 -1.41 13.98
CA LYS A 40 -19.54 -2.79 14.47
C LYS A 40 -18.37 -2.99 15.43
N SER A 41 -17.15 -2.79 14.94
CA SER A 41 -15.91 -2.88 15.71
C SER A 41 -14.81 -2.16 14.95
N ASN A 42 -14.42 -0.98 15.41
CA ASN A 42 -13.45 -0.14 14.71
C ASN A 42 -12.07 -0.82 14.61
N PHE A 43 -11.66 -1.54 15.67
CA PHE A 43 -10.44 -2.34 15.64
C PHE A 43 -10.46 -3.42 14.56
N ASN A 44 -11.57 -4.16 14.42
CA ASN A 44 -11.68 -5.18 13.36
C ASN A 44 -11.67 -4.53 11.96
N CYS A 45 -12.29 -3.36 11.80
CA CYS A 45 -12.21 -2.61 10.55
C CYS A 45 -10.76 -2.21 10.21
N ALA A 46 -10.02 -1.68 11.20
CA ALA A 46 -8.62 -1.30 11.03
C ALA A 46 -7.74 -2.52 10.71
N LEU A 47 -7.94 -3.64 11.42
CA LEU A 47 -7.19 -4.88 11.19
C LEU A 47 -7.44 -5.43 9.78
N GLN A 48 -8.70 -5.47 9.35
CA GLN A 48 -9.04 -5.90 8.00
C GLN A 48 -8.43 -4.98 6.94
N TYR A 49 -8.49 -3.66 7.14
CA TYR A 49 -7.89 -2.69 6.23
C TYR A 49 -6.36 -2.86 6.14
N TYR A 50 -5.69 -3.01 7.28
CA TYR A 50 -4.25 -3.32 7.36
C TYR A 50 -3.89 -4.58 6.55
N THR A 51 -4.58 -5.70 6.81
CA THR A 51 -4.30 -6.98 6.12
C THR A 51 -4.52 -6.88 4.61
N GLN A 52 -5.58 -6.20 4.19
CA GLN A 52 -5.86 -6.02 2.77
C GLN A 52 -4.84 -5.08 2.09
N MET A 53 -4.36 -4.05 2.79
CA MET A 53 -3.31 -3.16 2.28
C MET A 53 -1.96 -3.88 2.15
N ASP A 54 -1.61 -4.74 3.11
CA ASP A 54 -0.40 -5.58 3.04
C ASP A 54 -0.46 -6.56 1.87
N SER A 55 -1.61 -7.19 1.67
CA SER A 55 -1.84 -8.08 0.52
C SER A 55 -1.72 -7.31 -0.80
N LEU A 56 -2.29 -6.09 -0.89
CA LEU A 56 -2.18 -5.24 -2.07
C LEU A 56 -0.72 -4.85 -2.35
N LEU A 57 0.04 -4.50 -1.31
CA LEU A 57 1.48 -4.21 -1.45
C LEU A 57 2.24 -5.38 -2.07
N HIS A 58 1.99 -6.59 -1.57
CA HIS A 58 2.62 -7.79 -2.13
C HIS A 58 2.24 -7.98 -3.60
N SER A 59 0.95 -7.88 -3.95
CA SER A 59 0.50 -8.00 -5.34
C SER A 59 1.11 -6.95 -6.26
N VAL A 60 1.14 -5.68 -5.84
CA VAL A 60 1.74 -4.59 -6.63
C VAL A 60 3.24 -4.79 -6.83
N TYR A 61 3.95 -5.20 -5.78
CA TYR A 61 5.38 -5.49 -5.89
C TYR A 61 5.66 -6.64 -6.87
N THR A 62 4.94 -7.76 -6.74
CA THR A 62 5.13 -8.95 -7.59
C THR A 62 4.85 -8.63 -9.05
N GLU A 63 3.75 -7.93 -9.33
CA GLU A 63 3.41 -7.52 -10.70
C GLU A 63 4.48 -6.59 -11.29
N LEU A 64 4.96 -5.60 -10.51
CA LEU A 64 6.06 -4.74 -10.96
C LEU A 64 7.33 -5.56 -11.23
N TYR A 65 7.68 -6.46 -10.33
CA TYR A 65 8.85 -7.32 -10.50
C TYR A 65 8.78 -8.11 -11.81
N ASP A 66 7.66 -8.76 -12.09
CA ASP A 66 7.48 -9.61 -13.26
C ASP A 66 7.56 -8.84 -14.58
N ASN A 67 7.15 -7.57 -14.59
CA ASN A 67 7.14 -6.71 -15.79
C ASN A 67 8.44 -5.91 -16.03
N LEU A 68 9.43 -5.98 -15.15
CA LEU A 68 10.70 -5.24 -15.28
C LEU A 68 11.82 -6.06 -15.93
N ASP A 69 12.79 -5.39 -16.56
CA ASP A 69 14.04 -6.02 -17.00
C ASP A 69 14.96 -6.34 -15.80
N PRO A 70 15.99 -7.20 -15.96
CA PRO A 70 16.83 -7.64 -14.85
C PRO A 70 17.48 -6.52 -14.02
N ASN A 71 17.94 -5.43 -14.65
CA ASN A 71 18.60 -4.34 -13.92
C ASN A 71 17.58 -3.55 -13.08
N ARG A 72 16.39 -3.31 -13.64
CA ARG A 72 15.30 -2.65 -12.91
C ARG A 72 14.72 -3.55 -11.81
N ARG A 73 14.65 -4.87 -12.02
CA ARG A 73 14.27 -5.85 -10.99
C ARG A 73 15.22 -5.82 -9.80
N GLN A 74 16.53 -5.83 -10.05
CA GLN A 74 17.52 -5.73 -8.98
C GLN A 74 17.37 -4.42 -8.20
N THR A 75 17.16 -3.30 -8.90
CA THR A 75 16.92 -1.99 -8.29
C THR A 75 15.66 -2.00 -7.41
N LEU A 76 14.56 -2.58 -7.91
CA LEU A 76 13.30 -2.73 -7.17
C LEU A 76 13.50 -3.59 -5.91
N GLN A 77 14.21 -4.72 -6.02
CA GLN A 77 14.52 -5.60 -4.88
C GLN A 77 15.31 -4.88 -3.79
N ILE A 78 16.38 -4.17 -4.15
CA ILE A 78 17.18 -3.40 -3.18
C ILE A 78 16.32 -2.33 -2.52
N SER A 79 15.52 -1.59 -3.30
CA SER A 79 14.61 -0.58 -2.75
C SER A 79 13.57 -1.19 -1.81
N GLN A 80 13.05 -2.37 -2.12
CA GLN A 80 12.08 -3.05 -1.29
C GLN A 80 12.71 -3.54 0.01
N GLN A 81 13.88 -4.17 -0.05
CA GLN A 81 14.61 -4.60 1.15
C GLN A 81 14.88 -3.44 2.11
N GLN A 82 15.39 -2.31 1.60
CA GLN A 82 15.62 -1.11 2.41
C GLN A 82 14.33 -0.53 3.01
N TRP A 83 13.21 -0.71 2.32
CA TRP A 83 11.91 -0.29 2.84
C TRP A 83 11.39 -1.25 3.92
N GLU A 84 11.59 -2.55 3.78
CA GLU A 84 11.24 -3.54 4.81
C GLU A 84 11.98 -3.27 6.12
N GLU A 85 13.27 -2.96 6.08
CA GLU A 85 14.06 -2.58 7.28
C GLU A 85 13.47 -1.34 7.98
N LYS A 86 13.01 -0.35 7.20
CA LYS A 86 12.32 0.83 7.73
C LYS A 86 10.95 0.47 8.31
N LYS A 87 10.21 -0.44 7.67
CA LYS A 87 8.92 -0.95 8.16
C LYS A 87 9.10 -1.61 9.52
N GLU A 88 10.05 -2.52 9.65
CA GLU A 88 10.34 -3.22 10.91
C GLU A 88 10.71 -2.25 12.03
N THR A 89 11.59 -1.30 11.73
CA THR A 89 12.00 -0.26 12.69
C THR A 89 10.79 0.57 13.13
N TYR A 90 9.99 1.06 12.18
CA TYR A 90 8.80 1.85 12.46
C TYR A 90 7.76 1.07 13.27
N PHE A 91 7.52 -0.21 12.93
CA PHE A 91 6.54 -1.07 13.60
C PHE A 91 6.95 -1.37 15.03
N LYS A 92 8.23 -1.67 15.25
CA LYS A 92 8.78 -1.85 16.59
C LYS A 92 8.66 -0.57 17.41
N ASP A 93 8.99 0.58 16.83
CA ASP A 93 8.94 1.85 17.54
C ASP A 93 7.53 2.26 17.94
N ILE A 94 6.53 2.04 17.07
CA ILE A 94 5.14 2.35 17.42
C ILE A 94 4.61 1.41 18.50
N ASP A 95 4.93 0.12 18.43
CA ASP A 95 4.52 -0.86 19.44
C ASP A 95 5.13 -0.51 20.81
N VAL A 96 6.42 -0.18 20.86
CA VAL A 96 7.09 0.27 22.09
C VAL A 96 6.46 1.56 22.65
N ARG A 97 6.10 2.52 21.78
CA ARG A 97 5.46 3.77 22.21
C ARG A 97 4.08 3.52 22.81
N VAL A 98 3.31 2.60 22.25
CA VAL A 98 1.97 2.27 22.74
C VAL A 98 2.03 1.49 24.04
N GLU A 99 2.89 0.49 24.17
CA GLU A 99 3.04 -0.24 25.44
C GLU A 99 3.49 0.66 26.59
N LYS A 100 4.34 1.67 26.32
CA LYS A 100 4.71 2.68 27.33
C LYS A 100 3.55 3.57 27.76
N LYS A 101 2.58 3.82 26.87
CA LYS A 101 1.43 4.70 27.12
C LYS A 101 0.20 3.96 27.64
N ARG A 102 0.10 2.65 27.40
CA ARG A 102 -1.03 1.81 27.80
C ARG A 102 -1.40 1.91 29.30
N PRO A 103 -0.47 2.06 30.25
CA PRO A 103 -0.83 2.30 31.66
C PRO A 103 -1.45 3.67 31.94
N LEU A 104 -1.34 4.62 31.00
CA LEU A 104 -1.83 6.00 31.11
C LEU A 104 -3.15 6.21 30.34
N THR A 105 -3.62 5.20 29.59
CA THR A 105 -4.84 5.24 28.80
C THR A 105 -5.89 4.29 29.40
N LEU A 106 -7.17 4.65 29.30
CA LEU A 106 -8.28 3.86 29.86
C LEU A 106 -8.75 2.71 28.93
N SER A 107 -8.23 2.61 27.70
CA SER A 107 -8.77 1.74 26.64
C SER A 107 -7.67 1.14 25.78
N GLY A 108 -7.41 -0.16 25.93
CA GLY A 108 -6.43 -0.89 25.11
C GLY A 108 -6.85 -1.10 23.66
N LEU A 109 -8.16 -1.18 23.37
CA LEU A 109 -8.66 -1.44 22.00
C LEU A 109 -8.57 -0.22 21.08
N ASP A 110 -8.71 0.99 21.62
CA ASP A 110 -8.51 2.23 20.85
C ASP A 110 -7.03 2.42 20.52
N ASP A 111 -6.14 2.11 21.46
CA ASP A 111 -4.69 2.12 21.25
C ASP A 111 -4.31 1.11 20.15
N ASP A 112 -4.83 -0.12 20.21
CA ASP A 112 -4.57 -1.15 19.22
C ASP A 112 -5.07 -0.75 17.82
N MET A 113 -6.26 -0.13 17.74
CA MET A 113 -6.80 0.42 16.49
C MET A 113 -5.88 1.50 15.91
N ILE A 114 -5.44 2.46 16.73
CA ILE A 114 -4.56 3.53 16.30
C ILE A 114 -3.22 2.98 15.78
N VAL A 115 -2.64 1.98 16.46
CA VAL A 115 -1.41 1.32 15.99
C VAL A 115 -1.64 0.67 14.64
N THR A 116 -2.73 -0.09 14.51
CA THR A 116 -3.06 -0.79 13.27
C THR A 116 -3.28 0.17 12.10
N ASP A 117 -3.98 1.29 12.32
CA ASP A 117 -4.19 2.32 11.30
C ASP A 117 -2.87 2.98 10.86
N ASN A 118 -1.99 3.28 11.82
CA ASN A 118 -0.67 3.84 11.51
C ASN A 118 0.19 2.86 10.70
N LYS A 119 0.16 1.58 11.06
CA LYS A 119 0.83 0.52 10.29
C LYS A 119 0.24 0.43 8.88
N ALA A 120 -1.09 0.43 8.73
CA ALA A 120 -1.75 0.41 7.43
C ALA A 120 -1.40 1.64 6.57
N ALA A 121 -1.36 2.83 7.17
CA ALA A 121 -0.95 4.06 6.49
C ALA A 121 0.50 3.97 5.99
N PHE A 122 1.41 3.42 6.79
CA PHE A 122 2.79 3.18 6.36
C PHE A 122 2.85 2.25 5.14
N LEU A 123 2.10 1.14 5.14
CA LEU A 123 2.00 0.25 3.98
C LEU A 123 1.43 0.97 2.74
N LYS A 124 0.35 1.75 2.92
CA LYS A 124 -0.27 2.53 1.84
C LYS A 124 0.75 3.44 1.15
N THR A 125 1.62 4.12 1.91
CA THR A 125 2.63 5.01 1.31
C THR A 125 3.51 4.27 0.31
N ARG A 126 3.90 3.02 0.61
CA ARG A 126 4.72 2.20 -0.29
C ARG A 126 3.94 1.74 -1.51
N VAL A 127 2.69 1.33 -1.33
CA VAL A 127 1.80 0.99 -2.46
C VAL A 127 1.74 2.17 -3.43
N VAL A 128 1.45 3.37 -2.92
CA VAL A 128 1.37 4.58 -3.76
C VAL A 128 2.71 4.92 -4.41
N GLU A 129 3.83 4.77 -3.71
CA GLU A 129 5.17 4.99 -4.26
C GLU A 129 5.47 4.03 -5.43
N LEU A 130 5.19 2.73 -5.24
CA LEU A 130 5.40 1.69 -6.25
C LEU A 130 4.55 1.94 -7.49
N LEU A 131 3.31 2.40 -7.33
CA LEU A 131 2.44 2.76 -8.44
C LEU A 131 2.90 4.05 -9.14
N GLY A 132 3.32 5.06 -8.38
CA GLY A 132 3.71 6.37 -8.91
C GLY A 132 5.07 6.40 -9.61
N LYS A 133 6.02 5.52 -9.23
CA LYS A 133 7.35 5.44 -9.89
C LYS A 133 7.36 4.67 -11.22
N HIS A 134 6.26 3.99 -11.53
CA HIS A 134 6.15 3.10 -12.71
C HIS A 134 4.91 3.39 -13.58
N SER A 135 4.23 4.52 -13.32
CA SER A 135 3.19 5.08 -14.22
C SER A 135 3.82 5.82 -15.39
#